data_AF-A0A8X7S4R2-F1
#
_entry.id   AF-A0A8X7S4R2-F1
#
_cell.length_a   1.000
_cell.length_b   1.000
_cell.length_c   1.000
_cell.angle_alpha   90.00
_cell.angle_beta   90.00
_cell.angle_gamma   90.00
#
_symmetry.space_group_name_H-M   'P 1'
#
loop_
_entity.id
_entity.type
_entity.pdbx_description
1 polymer ?
#
loop_
_entity_poly.entity_id
_entity_poly.type
_entity_poly.pdbx_seq_one_letter_code
_entity_poly.pdbx_strand_id
1 'polypeptide(L)' 'MLAMQKEQLDAIVLKNEAEGEVRAITAKLELLDKLIPSYAMLSDKEKLESELRLAEVRMADVKVPELDWFKLGEPQMYD' A
#
# COMPACT_ATOMS: atom_id res chain seq x y z
N MET A 1 6.30 -24.76 -8.06
CA MET A 1 6.46 -24.19 -6.71
C MET A 1 7.19 -22.84 -6.72
N LEU A 2 8.45 -22.77 -7.19
CA LEU A 2 9.26 -21.53 -7.24
C LEU A 2 8.60 -20.33 -7.97
N ALA A 3 7.89 -20.56 -9.08
CA ALA A 3 7.26 -19.46 -9.84
C ALA A 3 6.09 -18.80 -9.09
N MET A 4 5.22 -19.58 -8.43
CA MET A 4 4.11 -19.05 -7.62
C MET A 4 4.61 -18.30 -6.38
N GLN A 5 5.66 -18.80 -5.73
CA GLN A 5 6.27 -18.12 -4.58
C GLN A 5 6.88 -16.77 -5.00
N LYS A 6 7.52 -16.72 -6.17
CA LYS A 6 8.05 -15.47 -6.73
C LYS A 6 6.93 -14.48 -7.05
N GLU A 7 5.87 -14.92 -7.72
CA GLU A 7 4.73 -14.08 -8.08
C GLU A 7 4.06 -13.48 -6.83
N GLN A 8 3.93 -14.27 -5.76
CA GLN A 8 3.40 -13.79 -4.50
C GLN A 8 4.34 -12.78 -3.81
N LEU A 9 5.65 -13.05 -3.80
CA LEU A 9 6.63 -12.13 -3.22
C LEU A 9 6.59 -10.78 -3.95
N ASP A 10 6.56 -10.80 -5.28
CA ASP A 10 6.48 -9.61 -6.12
C ASP A 10 5.19 -8.81 -5.82
N ALA A 11 4.04 -9.49 -5.67
CA ALA A 11 2.79 -8.85 -5.27
C ALA A 11 2.84 -8.21 -3.87
N ILE A 12 3.49 -8.89 -2.90
CA ILE A 12 3.68 -8.35 -1.54
C ILE A 12 4.56 -7.11 -1.56
N VAL A 13 5.65 -7.13 -2.33
CA VAL A 13 6.55 -5.99 -2.48
C VAL A 13 5.79 -4.80 -3.06
N LEU A 14 5.04 -5.00 -4.16
CA LEU A 14 4.23 -3.95 -4.77
C LEU A 14 3.19 -3.36 -3.81
N LYS A 15 2.55 -4.20 -2.98
CA LYS A 15 1.60 -3.72 -1.98
C LYS A 15 2.28 -2.86 -0.91
N ASN A 16 3.44 -3.29 -0.42
CA ASN A 16 4.19 -2.54 0.59
C ASN A 16 4.72 -1.21 0.04
N GLU A 17 5.11 -1.15 -1.23
CA GLU A 17 5.48 0.10 -1.91
C GLU A 17 4.30 1.08 -1.96
N ALA A 18 3.10 0.60 -2.34
CA ALA A 18 1.89 1.43 -2.36
C ALA A 18 1.49 1.90 -0.94
N GLU A 19 1.58 1.03 0.07
CA GLU A 19 1.40 1.42 1.49
C GLU A 19 2.45 2.44 1.95
N GLY A 20 3.67 2.35 1.42
CA GLY A 20 4.75 3.32 1.65
C GLY A 20 4.42 4.72 1.12
N GLU A 21 3.88 4.79 -0.10
CA GLU A 21 3.45 6.05 -0.73
C GLU A 21 2.34 6.73 0.10
N VAL A 22 1.30 5.98 0.49
CA VAL A 22 0.22 6.49 1.36
C VAL A 22 0.78 7.03 2.68
N ARG A 23 1.63 6.25 3.37
CA ARG A 23 2.25 6.68 4.64
C ARG A 23 3.07 7.97 4.48
N ALA A 24 3.81 8.11 3.39
CA ALA A 24 4.61 9.30 3.12
C ALA A 24 3.75 10.56 2.91
N ILE A 25 2.64 10.45 2.17
CA ILE A 25 1.73 11.57 1.92
C ILE A 25 0.98 11.96 3.21
N THR A 26 0.49 10.97 3.97
CA THR A 26 -0.15 11.22 5.28
C THR A 26 0.79 11.94 6.24
N ALA A 27 2.06 11.50 6.33
CA ALA A 27 3.03 12.16 7.19
C ALA A 27 3.30 13.63 6.78
N LYS A 28 3.31 13.94 5.47
CA LYS A 28 3.43 15.32 4.98
C LYS A 28 2.23 16.16 5.38
N LEU A 29 1.01 15.63 5.26
CA LEU A 29 -0.21 16.31 5.69
C LEU A 29 -0.21 16.61 7.19
N GLU A 30 0.16 15.64 8.02
CA GLU A 30 0.31 15.86 9.46
C GLU A 30 1.34 16.94 9.81
N LEU A 31 2.43 16.99 9.05
CA LEU A 31 3.49 17.98 9.26
C LEU A 31 3.02 19.39 8.87
N LEU A 32 2.27 19.51 7.78
CA LEU A 32 1.63 20.76 7.37
C LEU A 32 0.64 21.26 8.43
N ASP A 33 -0.18 20.36 8.99
CA ASP A 33 -1.13 20.69 10.05
C ASP A 33 -0.46 21.14 11.35
N LYS A 34 0.76 20.65 11.64
CA LYS A 34 1.52 20.99 12.85
C LYS A 34 2.36 22.26 12.73
N LEU A 35 2.86 22.60 11.54
CA LEU A 35 3.92 23.60 11.39
C LEU A 35 3.49 24.92 10.75
N ILE A 36 2.35 24.98 10.05
CA ILE A 36 2.05 26.11 9.15
C ILE A 36 0.68 26.73 9.46
N PRO A 37 0.57 28.07 9.52
CA PRO A 37 -0.74 28.73 9.56
C PRO A 37 -1.59 28.31 8.36
N SER A 38 -2.80 27.83 8.62
CA SER A 38 -3.72 27.19 7.65
C SER A 38 -3.95 27.97 6.35
N TYR A 39 -3.80 29.31 6.37
CA TYR A 39 -4.01 30.15 5.19
C TYR A 39 -2.85 30.13 4.19
N ALA A 40 -1.62 29.83 4.62
CA ALA A 40 -0.44 29.97 3.77
C ALA A 40 -0.25 28.81 2.79
N MET A 41 -0.89 27.66 3.03
CA MET A 41 -0.69 26.42 2.27
C MET A 41 -1.97 25.65 1.94
N LEU A 42 -3.13 26.31 1.92
CA LEU A 42 -4.41 25.70 1.56
C LEU A 42 -4.33 24.92 0.23
N SER A 43 -3.71 25.52 -0.80
CA SER A 43 -3.51 24.87 -2.10
C SER A 43 -2.60 23.64 -2.05
N ASP A 44 -1.52 23.67 -1.25
CA ASP A 44 -0.58 22.56 -1.14
C ASP A 44 -1.19 21.40 -0.34
N LYS A 45 -2.00 21.73 0.68
CA LYS A 45 -2.78 20.77 1.44
C LYS A 45 -3.84 20.08 0.57
N GLU A 46 -4.64 20.84 -0.18
CA GLU A 46 -5.65 20.28 -1.11
C GLU A 46 -5.02 19.36 -2.17
N LYS A 47 -3.84 19.74 -2.67
CA LYS A 47 -3.09 18.92 -3.61
C LYS A 47 -2.64 17.60 -2.97
N LEU A 48 -2.06 17.65 -1.77
CA LEU A 48 -1.63 16.45 -1.04
C LEU A 48 -2.80 15.55 -0.63
N GLU A 49 -3.95 16.12 -0.26
CA GLU A 49 -5.17 15.35 0.02
C GLU A 49 -5.69 14.63 -1.23
N SER A 50 -5.59 15.28 -2.40
CA SER A 50 -5.95 14.66 -3.68
C SER A 50 -4.96 13.55 -4.05
N GLU A 51 -3.66 13.78 -3.87
CA GLU A 51 -2.62 12.78 -4.07
C GLU A 51 -2.80 11.58 -3.12
N LEU A 52 -3.19 11.83 -1.86
CA LEU A 52 -3.49 10.79 -0.88
C LEU A 52 -4.61 9.88 -1.36
N ARG A 53 -5.74 10.46 -1.80
CA ARG A 53 -6.88 9.66 -2.32
C ARG A 53 -6.47 8.82 -3.52
N LEU A 54 -5.66 9.36 -4.43
CA LEU A 54 -5.16 8.60 -5.58
C LEU A 54 -4.23 7.46 -5.14
N ALA A 55 -3.35 7.69 -4.16
CA ALA A 55 -2.46 6.67 -3.62
C ALA A 55 -3.24 5.57 -2.88
N GLU A 56 -4.29 5.92 -2.12
CA GLU A 56 -5.17 4.96 -1.46
C GLU A 56 -5.93 4.08 -2.46
N VAL A 57 -6.43 4.66 -3.56
CA VAL A 57 -7.06 3.90 -4.65
C VAL A 57 -6.06 2.95 -5.30
N ARG A 58 -4.86 3.44 -5.64
CA ARG A 58 -3.80 2.59 -6.22
C ARG A 58 -3.43 1.44 -5.29
N MET A 59 -3.28 1.71 -3.98
CA MET A 59 -2.99 0.71 -2.97
C MET A 59 -4.10 -0.34 -2.86
N ALA A 60 -5.37 0.09 -2.89
CA ALA A 60 -6.51 -0.81 -2.87
C ALA A 60 -6.60 -1.72 -4.12
N ASP A 61 -6.12 -1.24 -5.26
CA ASP A 61 -6.06 -2.00 -6.51
C ASP A 61 -4.92 -3.03 -6.54
N VAL A 62 -3.92 -2.93 -5.66
CA VAL A 62 -2.83 -3.93 -5.55
C VAL A 62 -3.35 -5.20 -4.89
N LYS A 63 -3.62 -6.21 -5.73
CA LYS A 63 -4.02 -7.55 -5.27
C LYS A 63 -2.80 -8.38 -4.93
N VAL A 64 -2.77 -8.89 -3.70
CA VAL A 64 -1.86 -9.97 -3.31
C VAL A 64 -2.63 -11.27 -3.46
N PRO A 65 -2.21 -12.18 -4.36
CA PRO A 65 -2.86 -13.47 -4.52
C PRO A 65 -2.81 -14.27 -3.21
N GLU A 66 -3.93 -14.84 -2.79
CA GLU A 66 -3.94 -15.84 -1.73
C GLU A 66 -3.27 -17.12 -2.22
N LEU A 67 -2.26 -17.60 -1.47
CA LEU A 67 -1.69 -18.91 -1.74
C LEU A 67 -2.71 -20.00 -1.44
N ASP A 68 -3.07 -20.76 -2.46
CA ASP A 68 -3.75 -22.03 -2.29
C ASP A 68 -2.73 -23.10 -1.91
N TRP A 69 -2.58 -23.33 -0.60
CA TRP A 69 -1.66 -24.33 -0.05
C TRP A 69 -1.99 -25.76 -0.52
N PHE A 70 -3.24 -26.05 -0.89
CA PHE A 70 -3.63 -27.35 -1.46
C PHE A 70 -3.06 -27.56 -2.87
N LYS A 71 -2.87 -26.49 -3.65
CA LYS A 71 -2.25 -26.55 -4.99
C LYS A 71 -0.73 -26.64 -4.96
N LEU A 72 -0.10 -26.34 -3.83
CA LEU A 72 1.36 -26.38 -3.66
C LEU A 72 1.88 -27.76 -3.27
N GLY A 73 1.00 -28.70 -2.93
CA GLY A 73 1.37 -30.11 -2.74
C GLY A 73 2.15 -30.38 -1.46
N GLU A 74 1.97 -29.59 -0.39
CA GLU A 74 2.43 -30.00 0.94
C GLU A 74 1.36 -30.81 1.67
N PRO A 75 1.78 -31.79 2.50
CA PRO A 75 0.97 -32.95 2.85
C PRO A 75 -0.24 -32.54 3.67
N GLN A 76 -1.34 -33.30 3.56
CA GLN A 76 -2.31 -33.37 4.65
C GLN A 76 -1.53 -33.57 5.94
N MET A 77 -1.48 -32.52 6.76
CA MET A 77 -1.15 -32.67 8.17
C MET A 77 -2.34 -33.47 8.72
N TYR A 78 -2.18 -34.80 8.76
CA TYR A 78 -3.18 -35.75 9.23
C TYR A 78 -3.60 -35.38 10.66
N ASP A 79 -4.93 -35.35 10.85
CA ASP A 79 -5.79 -35.23 12.05
C ASP A 79 -5.40 -34.27 13.18
#